data_AF-A0A478FU03-F1
#
_entry.id   AF-A0A478FU03-F1
#
_cell.length_a   1.000
_cell.length_b   1.000
_cell.length_c   1.000
_cell.angle_alpha   90.00
_cell.angle_beta   90.00
_cell.angle_gamma   90.00
#
_symmetry.space_group_name_H-M   'P 1'
#
loop_
_entity.id
_entity.type
_entity.pdbx_description
1 polymer ?
#
loop_
_entity_poly.entity_id
_entity_poly.type
_entity_poly.pdbx_seq_one_letter_code
_entity_poly.pdbx_strand_id
1 'polypeptide(L)'
;MSATVKGAAALGATAVVVGGTGVGAKFLLDAQEPHCVRLKSPATGKYGEDYKRYFAESNGSENDKWWNWVFKNRYEKDTRDSSANRHEPLSKFKSLESGSGVDKSLKKVCGEAYADEKANVVVSSSAKTDNTKYSEEDVWRYCSIFGNKPKTLREVKADDVSRKNNTFAKTKEDVLIDIADPANQRFWDEQNTYFFGLKETELNAGEKSIFKALYKKQNKGQEDTIKNVCEEAYKKQSTVSDGSTTDAELLKFCSLKGK
;
A
#
# COMPACT_ATOMS: atom_id res chain seq x y z
N MET A 1 -32.93 -36.82 -29.58
CA MET A 1 -33.78 -36.24 -28.52
C MET A 1 -32.90 -35.39 -27.62
N SER A 2 -33.35 -34.16 -27.40
CA SER A 2 -32.55 -32.98 -27.04
C SER A 2 -32.10 -32.90 -25.58
N ALA A 3 -31.05 -32.08 -25.41
CA ALA A 3 -30.28 -31.76 -24.21
C ALA A 3 -31.05 -31.09 -23.07
N THR A 4 -30.46 -31.09 -21.87
CA THR A 4 -30.30 -29.87 -21.06
C THR A 4 -29.28 -30.07 -19.92
N VAL A 5 -28.16 -29.35 -20.01
CA VAL A 5 -27.21 -29.11 -18.91
C VAL A 5 -27.74 -27.88 -18.13
N LYS A 6 -27.95 -28.01 -16.82
CA LYS A 6 -28.25 -26.86 -15.94
C LYS A 6 -27.03 -26.57 -15.08
N GLY A 7 -26.33 -25.49 -15.40
CA GLY A 7 -25.29 -24.91 -14.56
C GLY A 7 -25.89 -24.22 -13.33
N ALA A 8 -25.18 -24.30 -12.21
CA ALA A 8 -25.45 -23.52 -11.02
C ALA A 8 -24.31 -22.50 -10.86
N ALA A 9 -24.58 -21.25 -11.22
CA ALA A 9 -23.79 -20.10 -10.82
C ALA A 9 -24.27 -19.68 -9.43
N ALA A 10 -23.48 -19.96 -8.40
CA ALA A 10 -23.70 -19.42 -7.06
C ALA A 10 -22.85 -18.15 -6.90
N LEU A 11 -23.37 -17.02 -7.39
CA LEU A 11 -22.90 -15.69 -6.98
C LEU A 11 -23.74 -15.26 -5.78
N GLY A 12 -23.17 -15.42 -4.58
CA GLY A 12 -23.68 -14.81 -3.37
C GLY A 12 -23.51 -13.31 -3.43
N ALA A 13 -24.59 -12.59 -3.71
CA ALA A 13 -24.72 -11.16 -3.45
C ALA A 13 -26.02 -10.97 -2.67
N THR A 14 -25.90 -10.86 -1.35
CA THR A 14 -26.97 -10.37 -0.48
C THR A 14 -27.22 -8.91 -0.83
N ALA A 15 -28.21 -8.68 -1.70
CA ALA A 15 -28.74 -7.35 -1.95
C ALA A 15 -29.52 -6.88 -0.72
N VAL A 16 -28.97 -5.94 0.04
CA VAL A 16 -29.74 -5.18 1.01
C VAL A 16 -30.58 -4.17 0.22
N VAL A 17 -31.84 -4.53 -0.02
CA VAL A 17 -32.85 -3.61 -0.55
C VAL A 17 -33.26 -2.68 0.60
N VAL A 18 -32.70 -1.47 0.64
CA VAL A 18 -33.29 -0.36 1.38
C VAL A 18 -33.96 0.55 0.36
N GLY A 19 -35.29 0.48 0.31
CA GLY A 19 -36.09 1.47 -0.39
C GLY A 19 -36.03 2.81 0.34
N GLY A 20 -36.01 3.90 -0.44
CA GLY A 20 -36.31 5.24 0.07
C GLY A 20 -35.30 6.32 -0.28
N THR A 21 -35.66 7.15 -1.26
CA THR A 21 -35.10 8.48 -1.59
C THR A 21 -33.65 8.49 -2.11
N GLY A 22 -33.41 9.21 -3.21
CA GLY A 22 -32.14 9.23 -3.96
C GLY A 22 -30.87 9.69 -3.22
N VAL A 23 -30.93 9.88 -1.90
CA VAL A 23 -29.81 10.21 -1.03
C VAL A 23 -28.95 8.97 -0.72
N GLY A 24 -29.55 7.78 -0.60
CA GLY A 24 -28.83 6.54 -0.25
C GLY A 24 -27.91 6.03 -1.35
N ALA A 25 -28.32 6.13 -2.62
CA ALA A 25 -27.49 5.73 -3.76
C ALA A 25 -26.26 6.63 -3.93
N LYS A 26 -26.38 7.94 -3.65
CA LYS A 26 -25.24 8.88 -3.70
C LYS A 26 -24.22 8.57 -2.60
N PHE A 27 -24.66 8.16 -1.40
CA PHE A 27 -23.74 7.79 -0.31
C PHE A 27 -22.98 6.49 -0.61
N LEU A 28 -23.63 5.50 -1.24
CA LEU A 28 -22.98 4.25 -1.67
C LEU A 28 -22.01 4.46 -2.84
N LEU A 29 -22.35 5.33 -3.80
CA LEU A 29 -21.49 5.67 -4.93
C LEU A 29 -20.32 6.59 -4.54
N ASP A 30 -20.52 7.53 -3.62
CA ASP A 30 -19.45 8.39 -3.07
C ASP A 30 -18.49 7.64 -2.13
N ALA A 31 -18.90 6.47 -1.62
CA ALA A 31 -18.08 5.62 -0.77
C ALA A 31 -17.08 4.76 -1.58
N GLN A 32 -17.37 4.47 -2.85
CA GLN A 32 -16.47 3.67 -3.68
C GLN A 32 -15.24 4.48 -4.06
N GLU A 33 -14.06 3.99 -3.67
CA GLU A 33 -12.78 4.59 -4.04
C GLU A 33 -12.61 4.55 -5.57
N PRO A 34 -12.43 5.70 -6.26
CA PRO A 34 -12.20 5.72 -7.69
C PRO A 34 -10.91 4.99 -8.07
N HIS A 35 -10.83 4.55 -9.32
CA HIS A 35 -9.57 4.02 -9.86
C HIS A 35 -8.44 5.04 -9.69
N CYS A 36 -7.27 4.56 -9.24
CA CYS A 36 -6.09 5.36 -8.99
C CYS A 36 -4.90 4.86 -9.82
N VAL A 37 -4.44 5.71 -10.73
CA VAL A 37 -3.19 5.51 -11.48
C VAL A 37 -2.02 5.78 -10.55
N ARG A 38 -1.04 4.86 -10.52
CA ARG A 38 0.14 4.99 -9.66
C ARG A 38 1.19 5.90 -10.29
N LEU A 39 2.09 6.43 -9.46
CA LEU A 39 3.16 7.32 -9.87
C LEU A 39 4.06 6.67 -10.94
N LYS A 40 4.08 7.23 -12.15
CA LYS A 40 4.71 6.59 -13.32
C LYS A 40 6.22 6.82 -13.36
N SER A 41 6.65 8.05 -13.13
CA SER A 41 8.04 8.49 -13.38
C SER A 41 8.54 9.43 -12.28
N PRO A 42 8.72 8.94 -11.04
CA PRO A 42 9.33 9.74 -9.99
C PRO A 42 10.78 10.11 -10.35
N ALA A 43 11.21 11.30 -9.93
CA ALA A 43 12.58 11.73 -10.08
C ALA A 43 13.55 10.86 -9.25
N THR A 44 14.70 10.51 -9.83
CA THR A 44 15.75 9.72 -9.17
C THR A 44 16.28 10.44 -7.93
N GLY A 45 16.47 9.70 -6.85
CA GLY A 45 16.94 10.20 -5.56
C GLY A 45 15.85 10.83 -4.69
N LYS A 46 14.64 11.06 -5.24
CA LYS A 46 13.56 11.74 -4.51
C LYS A 46 12.68 10.76 -3.73
N TYR A 47 11.87 11.29 -2.81
CA TYR A 47 11.05 10.48 -1.91
C TYR A 47 10.09 9.55 -2.66
N GLY A 48 9.44 10.04 -3.73
CA GLY A 48 8.47 9.25 -4.50
C GLY A 48 9.08 8.04 -5.22
N GLU A 49 10.40 8.01 -5.42
CA GLU A 49 11.08 6.95 -6.17
C GLU A 49 10.93 5.57 -5.49
N ASP A 50 11.06 5.54 -4.17
CA ASP A 50 11.04 4.29 -3.40
C ASP A 50 9.62 3.72 -3.26
N TYR A 51 8.58 4.56 -3.44
CA TYR A 51 7.19 4.20 -3.13
C TYR A 51 6.23 4.39 -4.30
N LYS A 52 6.75 4.50 -5.52
CA LYS A 52 5.97 4.82 -6.72
C LYS A 52 4.76 3.91 -6.97
N ARG A 53 4.84 2.65 -6.53
CA ARG A 53 3.74 1.67 -6.68
C ARG A 53 2.53 1.98 -5.79
N TYR A 54 2.74 2.70 -4.69
CA TYR A 54 1.73 2.93 -3.67
C TYR A 54 1.19 4.36 -3.69
N PHE A 55 1.93 5.29 -4.29
CA PHE A 55 1.52 6.68 -4.42
C PHE A 55 0.76 6.93 -5.71
N ALA A 56 -0.25 7.79 -5.59
CA ALA A 56 -1.05 8.22 -6.73
C ALA A 56 -0.26 9.17 -7.63
N GLU A 57 -0.47 9.08 -8.93
CA GLU A 57 0.05 10.06 -9.88
C GLU A 57 -0.52 11.46 -9.58
N SER A 58 0.37 12.44 -9.47
CA SER A 58 0.05 13.85 -9.19
C SER A 58 0.03 14.70 -10.46
N ASN A 59 0.55 14.20 -11.58
CA ASN A 59 0.56 14.92 -12.86
C ASN A 59 -0.64 14.56 -13.74
N GLY A 60 -1.15 15.55 -14.49
CA GLY A 60 -2.31 15.36 -15.38
C GLY A 60 -3.63 15.15 -14.63
N SER A 61 -4.73 14.96 -15.34
CA SER A 61 -6.09 14.91 -14.76
C SER A 61 -6.64 13.50 -14.48
N GLU A 62 -5.88 12.44 -14.82
CA GLU A 62 -6.31 11.04 -14.73
C GLU A 62 -6.80 10.67 -13.31
N ASN A 63 -6.16 11.23 -12.28
CA ASN A 63 -6.47 10.97 -10.88
C ASN A 63 -7.35 12.03 -10.21
N ASP A 64 -7.88 13.03 -10.91
CA ASP A 64 -8.62 14.13 -10.27
C ASP A 64 -9.81 13.64 -9.44
N LYS A 65 -10.53 12.63 -9.95
CA LYS A 65 -11.62 11.99 -9.20
C LYS A 65 -11.13 11.32 -7.92
N TRP A 66 -10.01 10.60 -7.98
CA TRP A 66 -9.43 9.94 -6.80
C TRP A 66 -8.93 10.98 -5.78
N TRP A 67 -8.24 12.03 -6.21
CA TRP A 67 -7.78 13.10 -5.32
C TRP A 67 -8.93 13.81 -4.60
N ASN A 68 -10.01 14.13 -5.32
CA ASN A 68 -11.21 14.72 -4.71
C ASN A 68 -11.92 13.74 -3.76
N TRP A 69 -11.90 12.44 -4.08
CA TRP A 69 -12.40 11.42 -3.18
C TRP A 69 -11.56 11.33 -1.90
N VAL A 70 -10.23 11.34 -1.98
CA VAL A 70 -9.34 11.32 -0.80
C VAL A 70 -9.55 12.56 0.04
N PHE A 71 -9.66 13.74 -0.59
CA PHE A 71 -9.95 14.97 0.12
C PHE A 71 -11.24 14.85 0.94
N LYS A 72 -12.34 14.47 0.30
CA LYS A 72 -13.65 14.33 0.96
C LYS A 72 -13.69 13.21 2.00
N ASN A 73 -13.08 12.06 1.71
CA ASN A 73 -13.26 10.85 2.50
C ASN A 73 -12.17 10.58 3.54
N ARG A 74 -11.01 11.24 3.43
CA ARG A 74 -9.91 11.15 4.41
C ARG A 74 -9.66 12.51 5.03
N TYR A 75 -9.19 13.49 4.23
CA TYR A 75 -8.75 14.79 4.74
C TYR A 75 -9.84 15.59 5.47
N GLU A 76 -11.02 15.74 4.86
CA GLU A 76 -12.14 16.44 5.49
C GLU A 76 -12.64 15.72 6.74
N LYS A 77 -12.58 14.37 6.76
CA LYS A 77 -12.97 13.61 7.96
C LYS A 77 -11.97 13.81 9.09
N ASP A 78 -10.69 13.70 8.78
CA ASP A 78 -9.60 13.89 9.75
C ASP A 78 -9.62 15.32 10.35
N THR A 79 -9.92 16.33 9.52
CA THR A 79 -10.02 17.74 9.98
C THR A 79 -11.30 18.07 10.75
N ARG A 80 -12.43 17.46 10.39
CA ARG A 80 -13.73 17.68 11.05
C ARG A 80 -13.96 16.78 12.27
N ASP A 81 -13.19 15.69 12.40
CA ASP A 81 -13.25 14.84 13.59
C ASP A 81 -12.83 15.66 14.82
N SER A 82 -13.59 15.56 15.89
CA SER A 82 -13.31 16.19 17.18
C SER A 82 -12.87 15.18 18.23
N SER A 83 -12.69 13.91 17.85
CA SER A 83 -12.25 12.85 18.75
C SER A 83 -10.81 13.08 19.21
N ALA A 84 -10.49 12.61 20.42
CA ALA A 84 -9.14 12.73 21.00
C ALA A 84 -8.08 11.93 20.21
N ASN A 85 -8.50 10.94 19.43
CA ASN A 85 -7.63 10.05 18.66
C ASN A 85 -7.61 10.39 17.17
N ARG A 86 -8.14 11.55 16.78
CA ARG A 86 -8.14 11.96 15.38
C ARG A 86 -6.71 12.13 14.87
N HIS A 87 -6.53 11.80 13.60
CA HIS A 87 -5.34 12.22 12.89
C HIS A 87 -5.47 13.71 12.54
N GLU A 88 -4.46 14.52 12.85
CA GLU A 88 -4.44 15.95 12.55
C GLU A 88 -3.41 16.22 11.45
N PRO A 89 -3.80 16.78 10.28
CA PRO A 89 -2.85 17.12 9.24
C PRO A 89 -1.78 18.08 9.75
N LEU A 90 -0.52 17.79 9.43
CA LEU A 90 0.65 18.53 9.89
C LEU A 90 1.28 19.34 8.75
N SER A 91 2.11 20.31 9.15
CA SER A 91 2.99 21.08 8.26
C SER A 91 2.31 21.54 6.98
N LYS A 92 2.78 21.08 5.81
CA LYS A 92 2.29 21.44 4.48
C LYS A 92 0.92 20.86 4.11
N PHE A 93 0.40 19.89 4.88
CA PHE A 93 -0.95 19.36 4.69
C PHE A 93 -2.00 20.16 5.47
N LYS A 94 -1.65 21.25 6.14
CA LYS A 94 -2.64 22.10 6.83
C LYS A 94 -3.44 22.96 5.86
N SER A 95 -4.71 23.15 6.18
CA SER A 95 -5.62 24.10 5.51
C SER A 95 -5.70 23.92 3.99
N LEU A 96 -5.74 22.67 3.53
CA LEU A 96 -5.97 22.37 2.12
C LEU A 96 -7.44 22.57 1.78
N GLU A 97 -7.69 23.08 0.58
CA GLU A 97 -9.01 23.56 0.15
C GLU A 97 -9.64 22.61 -0.88
N SER A 98 -8.86 21.70 -1.48
CA SER A 98 -9.36 20.76 -2.48
C SER A 98 -8.51 19.50 -2.62
N GLY A 99 -9.04 18.50 -3.34
CA GLY A 99 -8.29 17.31 -3.74
C GLY A 99 -7.40 17.58 -4.95
N SER A 100 -8.00 18.02 -6.07
CA SER A 100 -7.36 18.13 -7.38
C SER A 100 -7.18 19.56 -7.90
N GLY A 101 -7.40 20.59 -7.08
CA GLY A 101 -7.26 21.99 -7.49
C GLY A 101 -5.81 22.39 -7.83
N VAL A 102 -5.67 23.60 -8.40
CA VAL A 102 -4.36 24.14 -8.81
C VAL A 102 -3.53 24.61 -7.60
N ASP A 103 -4.18 25.15 -6.58
CA ASP A 103 -3.56 25.64 -5.36
C ASP A 103 -4.17 25.00 -4.12
N LYS A 104 -3.36 24.93 -3.05
CA LYS A 104 -3.72 24.35 -1.73
C LYS A 104 -4.49 23.02 -1.87
N SER A 105 -4.03 22.15 -2.75
CA SER A 105 -4.68 20.87 -3.04
C SER A 105 -3.82 19.71 -2.59
N LEU A 106 -4.46 18.59 -2.22
CA LEU A 106 -3.75 17.35 -1.89
C LEU A 106 -2.84 16.90 -3.04
N LYS A 107 -3.36 16.91 -4.27
CA LYS A 107 -2.62 16.54 -5.47
C LYS A 107 -1.32 17.32 -5.62
N LYS A 108 -1.36 18.65 -5.41
CA LYS A 108 -0.18 19.52 -5.49
C LYS A 108 0.82 19.18 -4.39
N VAL A 109 0.37 19.17 -3.13
CA VAL A 109 1.25 18.95 -1.97
C VAL A 109 1.89 17.55 -2.00
N CYS A 110 1.12 16.53 -2.39
CA CYS A 110 1.65 15.19 -2.60
C CYS A 110 2.68 15.16 -3.74
N GLY A 111 2.40 15.81 -4.87
CA GLY A 111 3.36 15.94 -5.96
C GLY A 111 4.68 16.61 -5.55
N GLU A 112 4.59 17.68 -4.77
CA GLU A 112 5.77 18.36 -4.19
C GLU A 112 6.53 17.44 -3.23
N ALA A 113 5.84 16.71 -2.35
CA ALA A 113 6.46 15.75 -1.44
C ALA A 113 7.20 14.62 -2.19
N TYR A 114 6.63 14.11 -3.29
CA TYR A 114 7.27 13.07 -4.10
C TYR A 114 8.57 13.54 -4.75
N ALA A 115 8.61 14.80 -5.17
CA ALA A 115 9.74 15.42 -5.85
C ALA A 115 10.82 15.95 -4.89
N ASP A 116 10.56 15.94 -3.59
CA ASP A 116 11.47 16.46 -2.58
C ASP A 116 12.55 15.43 -2.17
N GLU A 117 13.61 15.95 -1.55
CA GLU A 117 14.65 15.19 -0.87
C GLU A 117 14.03 14.28 0.20
N LYS A 118 14.54 13.04 0.33
CA LYS A 118 14.07 12.08 1.34
C LYS A 118 14.17 12.64 2.77
N ALA A 119 15.17 13.47 3.04
CA ALA A 119 15.36 14.12 4.33
C ALA A 119 14.29 15.18 4.66
N ASN A 120 13.48 15.60 3.68
CA ASN A 120 12.40 16.56 3.87
C ASN A 120 11.06 15.90 4.20
N VAL A 121 10.96 14.57 4.11
CA VAL A 121 9.81 13.79 4.54
C VAL A 121 10.17 13.06 5.83
N VAL A 122 9.60 13.51 6.94
CA VAL A 122 10.05 13.18 8.30
C VAL A 122 8.93 12.60 9.14
N VAL A 123 9.27 11.95 10.25
CA VAL A 123 8.29 11.49 11.22
C VAL A 123 7.48 12.66 11.80
N SER A 124 6.24 12.37 12.23
CA SER A 124 5.26 13.38 12.66
C SER A 124 5.76 14.30 13.78
N SER A 125 6.60 13.79 14.70
CA SER A 125 7.19 14.61 15.78
C SER A 125 8.11 15.70 15.25
N SER A 126 8.92 15.42 14.23
CA SER A 126 9.80 16.40 13.59
C SER A 126 9.01 17.39 12.71
N ALA A 127 7.99 16.90 12.01
CA ALA A 127 7.12 17.74 11.19
C ALA A 127 6.33 18.77 12.03
N LYS A 128 5.92 18.41 13.25
CA LYS A 128 5.25 19.33 14.19
C LYS A 128 6.12 20.54 14.57
N THR A 129 7.44 20.39 14.60
CA THR A 129 8.38 21.45 14.97
C THR A 129 8.91 22.24 13.78
N ASP A 130 8.85 21.69 12.57
CA ASP A 130 9.31 22.32 11.33
C ASP A 130 8.26 22.23 10.23
N ASN A 131 7.52 23.33 10.03
CA ASN A 131 6.47 23.42 9.03
C ASN A 131 6.98 23.43 7.57
N THR A 132 8.30 23.49 7.36
CA THR A 132 8.88 23.41 6.01
C THR A 132 8.99 21.96 5.50
N LYS A 133 8.89 20.98 6.40
CA LYS A 133 8.98 19.54 6.11
C LYS A 133 7.60 18.94 5.84
N TYR A 134 7.58 17.76 5.25
CA TYR A 134 6.38 16.94 5.11
C TYR A 134 6.35 15.89 6.22
N SER A 135 5.20 15.71 6.86
CA SER A 135 4.97 14.54 7.70
C SER A 135 4.84 13.30 6.84
N GLU A 136 5.66 12.28 7.08
CA GLU A 136 5.55 10.99 6.40
C GLU A 136 4.17 10.36 6.64
N GLU A 137 3.61 10.51 7.85
CA GLU A 137 2.28 10.01 8.17
C GLU A 137 1.21 10.63 7.26
N ASP A 138 1.25 11.95 7.04
CA ASP A 138 0.31 12.64 6.15
C ASP A 138 0.51 12.22 4.69
N VAL A 139 1.77 12.07 4.26
CA VAL A 139 2.08 11.61 2.91
C VAL A 139 1.48 10.22 2.68
N TRP A 140 1.62 9.29 3.63
CA TRP A 140 0.97 7.98 3.48
C TRP A 140 -0.55 8.04 3.63
N ARG A 141 -1.07 8.86 4.54
CA ARG A 141 -2.51 9.02 4.78
C ARG A 141 -3.25 9.52 3.53
N TYR A 142 -2.71 10.53 2.88
CA TYR A 142 -3.40 11.24 1.80
C TYR A 142 -2.84 10.96 0.41
N CYS A 143 -1.55 10.64 0.29
CA CYS A 143 -0.91 10.48 -1.02
C CYS A 143 -0.81 9.01 -1.46
N SER A 144 -1.06 8.06 -0.55
CA SER A 144 -1.05 6.63 -0.86
C SER A 144 -2.44 6.05 -1.06
N ILE A 145 -2.49 4.95 -1.81
CA ILE A 145 -3.71 4.15 -1.95
C ILE A 145 -4.14 3.48 -0.66
N PHE A 146 -3.21 3.17 0.25
CA PHE A 146 -3.52 2.45 1.49
C PHE A 146 -4.25 3.33 2.51
N GLY A 147 -4.00 4.63 2.46
CA GLY A 147 -4.52 5.57 3.44
C GLY A 147 -3.87 5.48 4.82
N ASN A 148 -2.88 4.61 5.01
CA ASN A 148 -1.94 4.55 6.13
C ASN A 148 -0.69 3.82 5.64
N LYS A 149 0.48 4.08 6.25
CA LYS A 149 1.70 3.34 5.93
C LYS A 149 1.57 1.90 6.44
N PRO A 150 1.81 0.86 5.61
CA PRO A 150 1.88 -0.50 6.10
C PRO A 150 2.97 -0.63 7.16
N LYS A 151 2.65 -1.34 8.24
CA LYS A 151 3.53 -1.47 9.40
C LYS A 151 4.56 -2.56 9.20
N THR A 152 5.76 -2.26 9.63
CA THR A 152 6.90 -3.16 9.66
C THR A 152 6.83 -4.13 10.84
N LEU A 153 7.63 -5.19 10.80
CA LEU A 153 7.78 -6.11 11.92
C LEU A 153 8.14 -5.36 13.22
N ARG A 154 9.05 -4.38 13.16
CA ARG A 154 9.46 -3.60 14.33
C ARG A 154 8.31 -2.84 14.97
N GLU A 155 7.39 -2.30 14.17
CA GLU A 155 6.28 -1.46 14.65
C GLU A 155 5.19 -2.29 15.34
N VAL A 156 4.94 -3.52 14.87
CA VAL A 156 3.84 -4.35 15.37
C VAL A 156 4.16 -5.01 16.73
N LYS A 157 5.43 -5.04 17.16
CA LYS A 157 5.88 -5.57 18.48
C LYS A 157 5.17 -6.86 18.95
N ALA A 158 4.82 -7.74 18.02
CA ALA A 158 4.24 -9.02 18.37
C ALA A 158 5.34 -9.95 18.89
N ASP A 159 5.06 -10.69 19.96
CA ASP A 159 5.86 -11.82 20.44
C ASP A 159 5.72 -12.98 19.45
N ASP A 160 6.27 -12.81 18.25
CA ASP A 160 6.20 -13.81 17.20
C ASP A 160 7.46 -14.69 17.22
N VAL A 161 7.23 -16.00 17.33
CA VAL A 161 8.21 -17.09 17.29
C VAL A 161 9.06 -17.07 16.00
N SER A 162 8.61 -16.37 14.96
CA SER A 162 9.34 -16.17 13.70
C SER A 162 10.56 -15.24 13.83
N ARG A 163 10.63 -14.40 14.87
CA ARG A 163 11.67 -13.37 15.08
C ARG A 163 12.89 -13.87 15.84
N LYS A 164 13.34 -15.09 15.52
CA LYS A 164 14.55 -15.68 16.12
C LYS A 164 15.81 -14.92 15.69
N ASN A 165 16.83 -14.94 16.54
CA ASN A 165 18.13 -14.36 16.18
C ASN A 165 18.67 -14.97 14.87
N ASN A 166 19.33 -14.12 14.07
CA ASN A 166 19.93 -14.44 12.77
C ASN A 166 18.94 -14.74 11.62
N THR A 167 17.62 -14.66 11.81
CA THR A 167 16.67 -14.75 10.70
C THR A 167 16.50 -13.43 9.96
N PHE A 168 15.93 -13.47 8.76
CA PHE A 168 15.53 -12.24 8.05
C PHE A 168 14.50 -11.42 8.84
N ALA A 169 13.53 -12.09 9.48
CA ALA A 169 12.55 -11.43 10.32
C ALA A 169 13.19 -10.50 11.34
N LYS A 170 14.28 -10.96 11.99
CA LYS A 170 14.97 -10.18 13.02
C LYS A 170 15.96 -9.16 12.45
N THR A 171 16.74 -9.54 11.45
CA THR A 171 17.81 -8.68 10.90
C THR A 171 17.29 -7.55 10.01
N LYS A 172 16.06 -7.67 9.51
CA LYS A 172 15.42 -6.68 8.62
C LYS A 172 14.07 -6.20 9.17
N GLU A 173 13.86 -6.28 10.49
CA GLU A 173 12.58 -5.95 11.13
C GLU A 173 12.10 -4.51 10.87
N ASP A 174 13.02 -3.60 10.54
CA ASP A 174 12.77 -2.19 10.20
C ASP A 174 12.13 -1.96 8.83
N VAL A 175 12.19 -2.94 7.93
CA VAL A 175 11.80 -2.74 6.52
C VAL A 175 10.82 -3.79 6.03
N LEU A 176 10.84 -4.99 6.62
CA LEU A 176 9.91 -6.05 6.28
C LEU A 176 8.52 -5.75 6.84
N ILE A 177 7.50 -5.90 6.00
CA ILE A 177 6.10 -5.68 6.39
C ILE A 177 5.62 -6.85 7.23
N ASP A 178 4.87 -6.54 8.28
CA ASP A 178 4.30 -7.55 9.17
C ASP A 178 3.19 -8.34 8.47
N ILE A 179 3.22 -9.66 8.64
CA ILE A 179 2.31 -10.62 8.00
C ILE A 179 0.96 -10.67 8.73
N ALA A 180 0.95 -10.50 10.05
CA ALA A 180 -0.19 -10.75 10.91
C ALA A 180 -1.05 -9.50 11.17
N ASP A 181 -0.46 -8.29 11.09
CA ASP A 181 -1.23 -7.07 11.35
C ASP A 181 -2.33 -6.89 10.28
N PRO A 182 -3.62 -6.85 10.69
CA PRO A 182 -4.74 -6.73 9.75
C PRO A 182 -4.72 -5.40 8.98
N ALA A 183 -4.08 -4.35 9.51
CA ALA A 183 -3.91 -3.08 8.79
C ALA A 183 -3.02 -3.22 7.54
N ASN A 184 -2.22 -4.29 7.44
CA ASN A 184 -1.38 -4.57 6.28
C ASN A 184 -2.09 -5.40 5.19
N GLN A 185 -3.35 -5.81 5.38
CA GLN A 185 -4.04 -6.69 4.43
C GLN A 185 -4.05 -6.10 3.01
N ARG A 186 -4.39 -4.81 2.87
CA ARG A 186 -4.43 -4.14 1.55
C ARG A 186 -3.04 -4.09 0.89
N PHE A 187 -1.96 -3.98 1.66
CA PHE A 187 -0.61 -4.08 1.12
C PHE A 187 -0.37 -5.47 0.53
N TRP A 188 -0.72 -6.52 1.26
CA TRP A 188 -0.51 -7.89 0.80
C TRP A 188 -1.35 -8.23 -0.44
N ASP A 189 -2.59 -7.74 -0.53
CA ASP A 189 -3.45 -7.92 -1.71
C ASP A 189 -2.86 -7.24 -2.96
N GLU A 190 -2.40 -6.00 -2.81
CA GLU A 190 -1.77 -5.23 -3.89
C GLU A 190 -0.43 -5.83 -4.30
N GLN A 191 0.36 -6.28 -3.33
CA GLN A 191 1.65 -6.92 -3.58
C GLN A 191 1.47 -8.28 -4.29
N ASN A 192 0.42 -9.04 -3.95
CA ASN A 192 0.09 -10.29 -4.61
C ASN A 192 -0.36 -10.06 -6.06
N THR A 193 -1.22 -9.05 -6.27
CA THR A 193 -1.65 -8.62 -7.60
C THR A 193 -0.46 -8.19 -8.46
N TYR A 194 0.43 -7.39 -7.89
CA TYR A 194 1.67 -6.97 -8.56
C TYR A 194 2.53 -8.17 -8.92
N PHE A 195 2.82 -9.05 -7.96
CA PHE A 195 3.71 -10.20 -8.14
C PHE A 195 3.26 -11.11 -9.29
N PHE A 196 1.97 -11.44 -9.35
CA PHE A 196 1.44 -12.29 -10.42
C PHE A 196 1.13 -11.54 -11.73
N GLY A 197 1.14 -10.20 -11.71
CA GLY A 197 1.10 -9.36 -12.90
C GLY A 197 2.45 -9.17 -13.59
N LEU A 198 3.55 -9.55 -12.94
CA LEU A 198 4.89 -9.50 -13.53
C LEU A 198 5.05 -10.50 -14.67
N LYS A 199 5.96 -10.20 -15.60
CA LYS A 199 6.56 -11.20 -16.51
C LYS A 199 7.64 -11.97 -15.77
N GLU A 200 7.86 -13.23 -16.14
CA GLU A 200 8.90 -14.06 -15.53
C GLU A 200 10.29 -13.40 -15.59
N THR A 201 10.60 -12.73 -16.70
CA THR A 201 11.85 -11.98 -16.89
C THR A 201 12.06 -10.86 -15.89
N GLU A 202 11.00 -10.37 -15.25
CA GLU A 202 11.06 -9.28 -14.27
C GLU A 202 11.30 -9.79 -12.85
N LEU A 203 11.26 -11.09 -12.59
CA LEU A 203 11.54 -11.63 -11.25
C LEU A 203 13.01 -11.43 -10.87
N ASN A 204 13.94 -11.51 -11.83
CA ASN A 204 15.40 -11.49 -11.62
C ASN A 204 15.86 -12.48 -10.54
N ALA A 205 15.19 -13.63 -10.48
CA ALA A 205 15.32 -14.62 -9.45
C ALA A 205 16.10 -15.85 -9.94
N GLY A 206 17.00 -16.38 -9.10
CA GLY A 206 17.70 -17.63 -9.38
C GLY A 206 16.72 -18.82 -9.48
N GLU A 207 17.11 -19.92 -10.14
CA GLU A 207 16.23 -21.09 -10.28
C GLU A 207 15.79 -21.71 -8.95
N LYS A 208 16.58 -21.52 -7.88
CA LYS A 208 16.27 -22.01 -6.53
C LYS A 208 15.37 -21.06 -5.72
N SER A 209 15.04 -19.89 -6.26
CA SER A 209 14.28 -18.86 -5.55
C SER A 209 12.88 -19.34 -5.21
N ILE A 210 12.49 -19.20 -3.95
CA ILE A 210 11.13 -19.53 -3.50
C ILE A 210 10.07 -18.66 -4.19
N PHE A 211 10.41 -17.42 -4.54
CA PHE A 211 9.53 -16.54 -5.29
C PHE A 211 9.35 -17.06 -6.72
N LYS A 212 10.44 -17.47 -7.39
CA LYS A 212 10.36 -18.07 -8.72
C LYS A 212 9.54 -19.36 -8.72
N ALA A 213 9.72 -20.20 -7.68
CA ALA A 213 8.93 -21.42 -7.49
C ALA A 213 7.43 -21.11 -7.37
N LEU A 214 7.05 -20.12 -6.55
CA LEU A 214 5.67 -19.66 -6.42
C LEU A 214 5.10 -19.19 -7.78
N TYR A 215 5.86 -18.36 -8.51
CA TYR A 215 5.42 -17.82 -9.78
C TYR A 215 5.14 -18.92 -10.82
N LYS A 216 6.06 -19.88 -10.96
CA LYS A 216 5.99 -20.99 -11.93
C LYS A 216 4.96 -22.07 -11.59
N LYS A 217 4.38 -22.07 -10.39
CA LYS A 217 3.40 -23.08 -9.97
C LYS A 217 2.17 -23.08 -10.90
N GLN A 218 1.85 -24.23 -11.51
CA GLN A 218 0.73 -24.36 -12.45
C GLN A 218 -0.64 -24.33 -11.77
N ASN A 219 -0.77 -25.03 -10.65
CA ASN A 219 -2.02 -25.11 -9.87
C ASN A 219 -1.86 -24.31 -8.58
N LYS A 220 -2.20 -23.02 -8.65
CA LYS A 220 -2.15 -22.13 -7.48
C LYS A 220 -3.43 -22.29 -6.66
N GLY A 221 -3.26 -22.67 -5.39
CA GLY A 221 -4.32 -22.70 -4.38
C GLY A 221 -4.41 -21.38 -3.61
N GLN A 222 -5.32 -21.33 -2.63
CA GLN A 222 -5.52 -20.14 -1.78
C GLN A 222 -4.28 -19.77 -0.96
N GLU A 223 -3.44 -20.75 -0.64
CA GLU A 223 -2.20 -20.53 0.12
C GLU A 223 -1.01 -20.09 -0.73
N ASP A 224 -1.14 -20.08 -2.07
CA ASP A 224 -0.07 -19.69 -2.99
C ASP A 224 -0.03 -18.16 -3.16
N THR A 225 0.25 -17.46 -2.06
CA THR A 225 0.31 -16.00 -2.00
C THR A 225 1.72 -15.50 -1.75
N ILE A 226 2.01 -14.27 -2.19
CA ILE A 226 3.28 -13.61 -1.88
C ILE A 226 3.47 -13.43 -0.38
N LYS A 227 2.38 -13.20 0.36
CA LYS A 227 2.35 -13.07 1.81
C LYS A 227 2.92 -14.32 2.49
N ASN A 228 2.41 -15.49 2.13
CA ASN A 228 2.86 -16.76 2.71
C ASN A 228 4.33 -17.06 2.36
N VAL A 229 4.75 -16.79 1.13
CA VAL A 229 6.16 -16.96 0.73
C VAL A 229 7.09 -15.98 1.45
N CYS A 230 6.65 -14.74 1.69
CA CYS A 230 7.38 -13.80 2.54
C CYS A 230 7.49 -14.34 3.98
N GLU A 231 6.42 -14.89 4.55
CA GLU A 231 6.44 -15.50 5.88
C GLU A 231 7.44 -16.67 5.98
N GLU A 232 7.50 -17.52 4.96
CA GLU A 232 8.51 -18.58 4.87
C GLU A 232 9.93 -18.02 4.76
N ALA A 233 10.14 -17.01 3.90
CA ALA A 233 11.42 -16.33 3.79
C ALA A 233 11.87 -15.72 5.11
N TYR A 234 10.97 -15.10 5.87
CA TYR A 234 11.29 -14.42 7.13
C TYR A 234 11.94 -15.37 8.14
N LYS A 235 11.59 -16.66 8.10
CA LYS A 235 12.10 -17.72 8.99
C LYS A 235 13.51 -18.20 8.60
N LYS A 236 13.99 -17.87 7.40
CA LYS A 236 15.32 -18.30 6.91
C LYS A 236 16.45 -17.53 7.58
N GLN A 237 17.61 -18.18 7.68
CA GLN A 237 18.83 -17.60 8.22
C GLN A 237 19.39 -16.56 7.23
N SER A 238 19.62 -15.34 7.72
CA SER A 238 20.16 -14.23 6.94
C SER A 238 21.64 -14.41 6.55
N THR A 239 22.36 -15.27 7.27
CA THR A 239 23.79 -15.51 7.08
C THR A 239 24.10 -16.71 6.19
N VAL A 240 23.09 -17.51 5.83
CA VAL A 240 23.27 -18.72 5.03
C VAL A 240 22.82 -18.44 3.60
N SER A 241 23.78 -18.45 2.67
CA SER A 241 23.46 -18.35 1.24
C SER A 241 23.19 -19.74 0.66
N ASP A 242 21.93 -20.17 0.71
CA ASP A 242 21.48 -21.38 0.01
C ASP A 242 20.96 -21.10 -1.42
N GLY A 243 20.93 -19.81 -1.80
CA GLY A 243 20.43 -19.31 -3.08
C GLY A 243 18.90 -19.35 -3.23
N SER A 244 18.16 -19.70 -2.17
CA SER A 244 16.70 -19.83 -2.21
C SER A 244 15.96 -18.53 -1.88
N THR A 245 16.61 -17.58 -1.22
CA THR A 245 16.08 -16.26 -0.90
C THR A 245 17.24 -15.28 -0.73
N THR A 246 17.34 -14.30 -1.63
CA THR A 246 18.32 -13.21 -1.50
C THR A 246 17.70 -11.98 -0.82
N ASP A 247 18.53 -11.13 -0.21
CA ASP A 247 18.10 -9.83 0.34
C ASP A 247 17.31 -9.00 -0.68
N ALA A 248 17.80 -8.93 -1.92
CA ALA A 248 17.19 -8.14 -2.97
C ALA A 248 15.77 -8.66 -3.34
N GLU A 249 15.60 -9.97 -3.49
CA GLU A 249 14.28 -10.56 -3.76
C GLU A 249 13.33 -10.34 -2.59
N LEU A 250 13.83 -10.55 -1.37
CA LEU A 250 13.06 -10.37 -0.15
C LEU A 250 12.56 -8.93 -0.02
N LEU A 251 13.44 -7.95 -0.16
CA LEU A 251 13.09 -6.54 -0.05
C LEU A 251 12.19 -6.09 -1.20
N LYS A 252 12.39 -6.61 -2.40
CA LYS A 252 11.52 -6.31 -3.54
C LYS A 252 10.06 -6.69 -3.30
N PHE A 253 9.82 -7.85 -2.68
CA PHE A 253 8.48 -8.41 -2.54
C PHE A 253 7.84 -8.27 -1.17
N CYS A 254 8.64 -8.11 -0.12
CA CYS A 254 8.17 -8.13 1.27
C CYS A 254 8.41 -6.80 2.01
N SER A 255 8.81 -5.74 1.29
CA SER A 255 9.00 -4.39 1.83
C SER A 255 8.30 -3.32 0.99
N LEU A 256 8.22 -2.10 1.52
CA LEU A 256 7.70 -0.95 0.77
C LEU A 256 8.69 -0.38 -0.26
N LYS A 257 10.00 -0.52 -0.09
CA LYS A 257 10.95 0.15 -1.00
C LYS A 257 11.05 -0.54 -2.36
N GLY A 258 10.64 -1.81 -2.44
CA GLY A 258 10.50 -2.53 -3.69
C GLY A 258 11.78 -2.66 -4.52
N LYS A 259 12.94 -2.52 -3.86
CA LYS A 259 14.31 -2.54 -4.39
C LYS A 259 15.15 -3.45 -3.50
#